data_AF-A0A968WLG0-F1
#
_entry.id   AF-A0A968WLG0-F1
#
_cell.length_a   1.000
_cell.length_b   1.000
_cell.length_c   1.000
_cell.angle_alpha   90.00
_cell.angle_beta   90.00
_cell.angle_gamma   90.00
#
_symmetry.space_group_name_H-M   'P 1'
#
loop_
_entity.id
_entity.type
_entity.pdbx_description
1 polymer ?
#
loop_
_entity_poly.entity_id
_entity_poly.type
_entity_poly.pdbx_seq_one_letter_code
_entity_poly.pdbx_strand_id
1 'polypeptide(L)'
;WKGAGLSLVLDMLAVILSGGLSTAEVSKLKTESSLSQVFIAFKLTGLSNFPAIQSALNAIADDYRSSQSTGPAVRYPGEGVLKARAYNREHGIPVLAGAWREIQAL
;
A
#
# COMPACT_ATOMS: atom_id res chain seq x y z
N TRP A 1 -15.57 10.92 6.91
CA TRP A 1 -16.41 9.93 7.62
C TRP A 1 -16.14 8.49 7.17
N LYS A 2 -16.20 8.12 5.87
CA LYS A 2 -15.85 6.75 5.42
C LYS A 2 -14.42 6.33 5.75
N GLY A 3 -13.44 7.21 5.49
CA GLY A 3 -12.04 6.95 5.82
C GLY A 3 -11.77 6.79 7.31
N ALA A 4 -12.44 7.59 8.15
CA ALA A 4 -12.33 7.48 9.62
C ALA A 4 -12.88 6.13 10.13
N GLY A 5 -13.99 5.64 9.56
CA GLY A 5 -14.51 4.31 9.87
C GLY A 5 -13.54 3.18 9.53
N LEU A 6 -12.92 3.24 8.34
CA LEU A 6 -11.90 2.26 7.96
C LEU A 6 -10.67 2.31 8.87
N SER A 7 -10.19 3.51 9.23
CA SER A 7 -9.07 3.68 10.16
C SER A 7 -9.35 3.05 11.53
N LEU A 8 -10.57 3.22 12.05
CA LEU A 8 -10.96 2.64 13.32
C LEU A 8 -10.98 1.10 13.26
N VAL A 9 -11.51 0.53 12.18
CA VAL A 9 -11.52 -0.93 11.97
C VAL A 9 -10.10 -1.49 11.90
N LEU A 10 -9.20 -0.82 11.17
CA LEU A 10 -7.80 -1.24 11.07
C LEU A 10 -7.07 -1.20 12.42
N ASP A 11 -7.30 -0.16 13.23
CA ASP A 11 -6.72 -0.06 14.58
C ASP A 11 -7.23 -1.18 15.50
N MET A 12 -8.54 -1.44 15.49
CA MET A 12 -9.13 -2.54 16.25
C MET A 12 -8.58 -3.91 15.81
N LEU A 13 -8.46 -4.16 14.51
CA LEU A 13 -7.89 -5.41 14.00
C LEU A 13 -6.42 -5.56 14.41
N ALA A 14 -5.64 -4.48 14.33
CA ALA A 14 -4.25 -4.49 14.73
C ALA A 14 -4.11 -4.85 16.22
N VAL A 15 -4.88 -4.22 17.10
CA VAL A 15 -4.86 -4.49 18.54
C VAL A 15 -5.31 -5.93 18.85
N ILE A 16 -6.46 -6.34 18.33
CA ILE A 16 -7.08 -7.64 18.69
C ILE A 16 -6.23 -8.81 18.20
N LEU A 17 -5.69 -8.73 16.97
CA LEU A 17 -4.98 -9.85 16.36
C LEU A 17 -3.50 -9.90 16.72
N SER A 18 -2.87 -8.75 17.01
CA SER A 18 -1.45 -8.73 17.42
C SER A 18 -1.25 -8.71 18.93
N GLY A 19 -2.27 -8.37 19.72
CA GLY A 19 -2.15 -8.13 21.15
C GLY A 19 -1.35 -6.86 21.50
N GLY A 20 -1.08 -6.00 20.51
CA GLY A 20 -0.33 -4.75 20.67
C GLY A 20 -1.20 -3.56 21.07
N LEU A 21 -0.60 -2.37 21.01
CA LEU A 21 -1.24 -1.10 21.39
C LEU A 21 -2.11 -0.52 20.26
N SER A 22 -3.16 0.20 20.64
CA SER A 22 -3.96 1.03 19.74
C SER A 22 -3.22 2.32 19.36
N THR A 23 -3.66 2.98 18.28
CA THR A 23 -3.17 4.32 17.90
C THR A 23 -3.28 5.33 19.05
N ALA A 24 -4.36 5.25 19.84
CA ALA A 24 -4.59 6.11 20.99
C ALA A 24 -3.62 5.82 22.16
N GLU A 25 -3.12 4.60 22.29
CA GLU A 25 -2.11 4.22 23.29
C GLU A 25 -0.70 4.54 22.83
N VAL A 26 -0.38 4.29 21.56
CA VAL A 26 0.91 4.65 20.96
C VAL A 26 1.17 6.15 21.10
N SER A 27 0.16 7.00 20.88
CA SER A 27 0.30 8.47 21.00
C SER A 27 0.62 8.97 22.41
N LYS A 28 0.46 8.13 23.45
CA LYS A 28 0.82 8.46 24.84
C LYS A 28 2.26 8.11 25.18
N LEU A 29 2.96 7.39 24.30
CA LEU A 29 4.36 7.05 24.50
C LEU A 29 5.26 8.26 24.20
N LYS A 30 6.39 8.35 24.91
CA LYS A 30 7.40 9.39 24.67
C LYS A 30 8.00 9.31 23.25
N THR A 31 8.07 8.10 22.72
CA THR A 31 8.51 7.78 21.36
C THR A 31 7.47 6.86 20.76
N GLU A 32 7.13 7.05 19.48
CA GLU A 32 6.22 6.15 18.76
C GLU A 32 6.88 4.79 18.52
N SER A 33 6.82 3.93 19.54
CA SER A 33 7.28 2.56 19.54
C SER A 33 6.12 1.58 19.79
N SER A 34 6.35 0.27 19.63
CA SER A 34 5.33 -0.77 19.89
C SER A 34 4.14 -0.74 18.92
N LEU A 35 4.42 -0.53 17.63
CA LEU A 35 3.41 -0.52 16.58
C LEU A 35 2.80 -1.92 16.36
N SER A 36 1.48 -1.98 16.30
CA SER A 36 0.71 -3.18 16.00
C SER A 36 0.63 -3.41 14.49
N GLN A 37 0.88 -4.63 14.02
CA GLN A 37 0.83 -4.99 12.59
C GLN A 37 0.11 -6.31 12.37
N VAL A 38 -0.65 -6.41 11.28
CA VAL A 38 -1.37 -7.61 10.85
C VAL A 38 -1.10 -7.84 9.36
N PHE A 39 -0.76 -9.08 9.01
CA PHE A 39 -0.58 -9.52 7.64
C PHE A 39 -1.63 -10.56 7.29
N ILE A 40 -2.29 -10.39 6.14
CA ILE A 40 -3.30 -11.32 5.63
C ILE A 40 -2.82 -11.85 4.29
N ALA A 41 -2.73 -13.16 4.16
CA ALA A 41 -2.31 -13.84 2.94
C ALA A 41 -3.37 -14.85 2.51
N PHE A 42 -3.69 -14.87 1.21
CA PHE A 42 -4.63 -15.81 0.61
C PHE A 42 -3.89 -16.76 -0.34
N LYS A 43 -4.01 -18.07 -0.10
CA LYS A 43 -3.47 -19.08 -1.02
C LYS A 43 -4.40 -19.25 -2.22
N LEU A 44 -4.12 -18.54 -3.31
CA LEU A 44 -4.98 -18.52 -4.50
C LEU A 44 -5.21 -19.90 -5.13
N THR A 45 -4.21 -20.78 -5.09
CA THR A 45 -4.32 -22.17 -5.61
C THR A 45 -5.28 -23.03 -4.80
N GLY A 46 -5.68 -22.60 -3.60
CA GLY A 46 -6.68 -23.28 -2.77
C GLY A 46 -8.11 -22.81 -3.03
N LEU A 47 -8.33 -21.83 -3.92
CA LEU A 47 -9.66 -21.31 -4.24
C LEU A 47 -10.30 -22.13 -5.36
N SER A 48 -11.62 -22.32 -5.28
CA SER A 48 -12.39 -23.17 -6.20
C SER A 48 -12.37 -22.70 -7.66
N ASN A 49 -12.09 -21.42 -7.90
CA ASN A 49 -12.04 -20.80 -9.23
C ASN A 49 -10.61 -20.66 -9.77
N PHE A 50 -9.61 -21.28 -9.13
CA PHE A 50 -8.28 -21.40 -9.73
C PHE A 50 -8.31 -22.38 -10.92
N PRO A 51 -7.65 -22.10 -12.07
CA PRO A 51 -6.73 -21.00 -12.35
C PRO A 51 -7.38 -19.75 -12.98
N ALA A 52 -8.70 -19.70 -13.14
CA ALA A 52 -9.41 -18.63 -13.86
C ALA A 52 -9.23 -17.22 -13.24
N ILE A 53 -8.80 -17.15 -11.97
CA ILE A 53 -8.49 -15.90 -11.25
C ILE A 53 -7.58 -14.97 -12.07
N GLN A 54 -6.51 -15.48 -12.69
CA GLN A 54 -5.57 -14.63 -13.42
C GLN A 54 -6.21 -13.96 -14.63
N SER A 55 -7.04 -14.71 -15.38
CA SER A 55 -7.75 -14.16 -16.54
C SER A 55 -8.76 -13.09 -16.12
N ALA A 56 -9.46 -13.31 -14.99
CA ALA A 56 -10.40 -12.34 -14.45
C ALA A 56 -9.68 -11.04 -14.03
N LEU A 57 -8.53 -11.14 -13.37
CA LEU A 57 -7.73 -9.97 -12.98
C LEU A 57 -7.23 -9.18 -14.20
N ASN A 58 -6.78 -9.86 -15.25
CA ASN A 58 -6.34 -9.21 -16.49
C ASN A 58 -7.50 -8.47 -17.16
N ALA A 59 -8.67 -9.12 -17.27
CA ALA A 59 -9.85 -8.50 -17.86
C ALA A 59 -10.28 -7.22 -17.11
N ILE A 60 -10.27 -7.25 -15.77
CA ILE A 60 -10.58 -6.07 -14.95
C ILE A 60 -9.55 -4.95 -15.18
N ALA A 61 -8.26 -5.29 -15.22
CA ALA A 61 -7.21 -4.30 -15.44
C ALA A 61 -7.31 -3.65 -16.84
N ASP A 62 -7.62 -4.44 -17.86
CA ASP A 62 -7.79 -3.95 -19.23
C ASP A 62 -9.04 -3.09 -19.38
N ASP A 63 -10.14 -3.46 -18.72
CA ASP A 63 -11.36 -2.63 -18.65
C ASP A 63 -11.07 -1.25 -18.04
N TYR A 64 -10.36 -1.21 -16.90
CA TYR A 64 -9.92 0.05 -16.28
C TYR A 64 -9.07 0.91 -17.21
N ARG A 65 -8.15 0.30 -17.97
CA ARG A 65 -7.29 1.03 -18.93
C ARG A 65 -8.07 1.55 -20.14
N SER A 66 -9.10 0.82 -20.57
CA SER A 66 -9.94 1.20 -21.70
C SER A 66 -10.90 2.35 -21.40
N SER A 67 -11.06 2.70 -20.11
CA SER A 67 -11.94 3.77 -19.66
C SER A 67 -11.51 5.14 -20.22
N GLN A 68 -12.47 5.86 -20.81
CA GLN A 68 -12.24 7.23 -21.28
C GLN A 68 -12.10 8.17 -20.09
N SER A 69 -11.05 9.00 -20.10
CA SER A 69 -10.79 10.02 -19.09
C SER A 69 -10.76 11.40 -19.74
N THR A 70 -11.37 12.38 -19.09
CA THR A 70 -11.26 13.81 -19.47
C THR A 70 -9.95 14.45 -18.95
N GLY A 71 -9.09 13.67 -18.28
CA GLY A 71 -7.82 14.10 -17.72
C GLY A 71 -6.72 13.04 -17.89
N PRO A 72 -5.82 12.86 -16.91
CA PRO A 72 -4.79 11.82 -16.97
C PRO A 72 -5.41 10.44 -17.21
N ALA A 73 -4.67 9.57 -17.91
CA ALA A 73 -5.07 8.20 -18.16
C ALA A 73 -5.44 7.49 -16.85
N VAL A 74 -6.56 6.75 -16.87
CA VAL A 74 -7.00 5.94 -15.73
C VAL A 74 -5.95 4.87 -15.44
N ARG A 75 -5.67 4.66 -14.16
CA ARG A 75 -4.70 3.68 -13.68
C ARG A 75 -5.29 2.93 -12.49
N TYR A 76 -4.96 1.65 -12.37
CA TYR A 76 -5.26 0.89 -11.16
C TYR A 76 -4.18 1.10 -10.09
N PRO A 77 -4.49 0.84 -8.80
CA PRO A 77 -3.53 0.99 -7.71
C PRO A 77 -2.24 0.20 -7.95
N GLY A 78 -1.08 0.87 -7.81
CA GLY A 78 0.24 0.26 -7.98
C GLY A 78 0.84 0.37 -9.40
N GLU A 79 0.05 0.66 -10.43
CA GLU A 79 0.57 0.75 -11.81
C GLU A 79 1.65 1.84 -11.96
N GLY A 80 1.44 3.01 -11.35
CA GLY A 80 2.41 4.11 -11.35
C GLY A 80 3.73 3.75 -10.64
N VAL A 81 3.67 2.91 -9.61
CA VAL A 81 4.84 2.49 -8.83
C VAL A 81 5.77 1.64 -9.67
N LEU A 82 5.25 0.73 -10.50
CA LEU A 82 6.06 -0.09 -11.40
C LEU A 82 6.81 0.76 -12.43
N LYS A 83 6.13 1.75 -13.02
CA LYS A 83 6.73 2.71 -13.97
C LYS A 83 7.84 3.53 -13.31
N ALA A 84 7.56 4.11 -12.15
CA ALA A 84 8.55 4.88 -11.40
C ALA A 84 9.76 4.02 -10.98
N ARG A 85 9.53 2.76 -10.57
CA ARG A 85 10.60 1.83 -10.18
C ARG A 85 11.50 1.45 -11.34
N ALA A 86 10.94 1.23 -12.54
CA ALA A 86 11.71 0.95 -13.74
C ALA A 86 12.60 2.15 -14.11
N TYR A 87 12.00 3.35 -14.17
CA TYR A 87 12.73 4.58 -14.46
C TYR A 87 13.86 4.84 -13.45
N ASN A 88 13.56 4.78 -12.15
CA ASN A 88 14.54 5.04 -11.09
C ASN A 88 15.65 3.99 -11.04
N ARG A 89 15.41 2.76 -11.52
CA ARG A 89 16.45 1.72 -11.61
C ARG A 89 17.49 2.06 -12.67
N GLU A 90 17.08 2.71 -13.75
CA GLU A 90 17.95 3.11 -14.86
C GLU A 90 18.60 4.48 -14.63
N HIS A 91 17.85 5.44 -14.09
CA HIS A 91 18.27 6.85 -13.99
C HIS A 91 18.72 7.25 -12.57
N GLY A 92 18.65 6.33 -11.61
CA GLY A 92 18.86 6.62 -10.19
C GLY A 92 17.59 7.10 -9.48
N ILE A 93 17.58 6.97 -8.15
CA ILE A 93 16.47 7.41 -7.31
C ILE A 93 16.62 8.93 -7.08
N PRO A 94 15.63 9.76 -7.44
CA PRO A 94 15.69 11.18 -7.15
C PRO A 94 15.59 11.41 -5.63
N VAL A 95 16.50 12.20 -5.09
CA VAL A 95 16.53 12.57 -3.67
C VAL A 95 16.55 14.10 -3.57
N LEU A 96 15.80 14.64 -2.62
CA LEU A 96 15.84 16.08 -2.33
C LEU A 96 17.21 16.47 -1.80
N ALA A 97 17.79 17.57 -2.31
CA ALA A 97 19.12 18.02 -1.90
C ALA A 97 19.25 18.31 -0.39
N GLY A 98 18.16 18.68 0.28
CA GLY A 98 18.13 18.80 1.75
C GLY A 98 18.35 17.46 2.44
N ALA A 99 17.51 16.47 2.12
CA ALA A 99 17.63 15.13 2.67
C ALA A 99 18.98 14.47 2.35
N TRP A 100 19.53 14.70 1.15
CA TRP A 100 20.85 14.17 0.79
C TRP A 100 21.98 14.74 1.66
N ARG A 101 21.95 16.06 1.94
CA ARG A 101 22.94 16.69 2.83
C ARG A 101 22.85 16.16 4.26
N GLU A 102 21.65 15.93 4.76
CA GLU A 102 21.45 15.33 6.09
C GLU A 102 22.03 13.92 6.14
N ILE A 103 21.77 13.09 5.13
CA ILE A 103 22.32 11.72 5.03
C ILE A 103 23.86 11.75 4.99
N GLN A 104 24.45 12.70 4.26
CA GLN A 104 25.92 12.83 4.18
C GLN A 104 26.58 13.28 5.50
N ALA A 105 25.80 13.81 6.44
CA ALA A 105 26.27 14.29 7.74
C ALA A 105 26.06 13.27 8.88
N LEU A 106 25.42 12.13 8.62
CA LEU A 106 25.30 10.99 9.54
C LEU A 106 26.60 10.19 9.63
#